data_AF-A0A6F9ZWD9-F1
#
_entry.id   AF-A0A6F9ZWD9-F1
#
_cell.length_a   1.000
_cell.length_b   1.000
_cell.length_c   1.000
_cell.angle_alpha   90.00
_cell.angle_beta   90.00
_cell.angle_gamma   90.00
#
_symmetry.space_group_name_H-M   'P 1'
#
loop_
_entity.id
_entity.type
_entity.pdbx_description
1 polymer ?
#
loop_
_entity_poly.entity_id
_entity_poly.type
_entity_poly.pdbx_seq_one_letter_code
_entity_poly.pdbx_strand_id
1 'polypeptide(L)' 'MRRDVLISGDVYAGLDCLENNSIAVAITSPPYWKQRDYKFEGQIGQEKTPEEYIGRLVKVYRKLR' A
#
# COMPACT_ATOMS: atom_id res chain seq x y z
N MET A 1 -3.96 22.33 16.57
CA MET A 1 -5.04 22.05 15.60
C MET A 1 -4.86 20.62 15.12
N ARG A 2 -5.80 19.72 15.39
CA ARG A 2 -5.65 18.28 15.11
C ARG A 2 -5.92 18.04 13.62
N ARG A 3 -4.95 17.50 12.88
CA ARG A 3 -5.05 17.22 11.43
C ARG A 3 -4.83 15.73 11.18
N ASP A 4 -5.66 14.91 11.82
CA ASP A 4 -5.68 13.48 11.54
C ASP A 4 -6.42 13.30 10.20
N VAL A 5 -5.77 12.73 9.19
CA VAL A 5 -6.34 12.52 7.85
C VAL A 5 -6.49 11.03 7.60
N LEU A 6 -7.69 10.61 7.19
CA LEU A 6 -7.97 9.25 6.75
C LEU A 6 -8.23 9.23 5.25
N ILE A 7 -7.39 8.54 4.50
CA ILE A 7 -7.56 8.30 3.06
C ILE A 7 -8.06 6.87 2.90
N SER A 8 -9.30 6.70 2.44
CA SER A 8 -9.88 5.38 2.16
C SER A 8 -9.79 5.06 0.67
N GLY A 9 -8.99 4.07 0.30
CA GLY A 9 -8.83 3.67 -1.09
C GLY A 9 -7.65 2.72 -1.30
N ASP A 10 -7.37 2.42 -2.57
CA ASP A 10 -6.15 1.72 -2.96
C ASP A 10 -4.92 2.54 -2.51
N VAL A 11 -3.96 1.88 -1.88
CA VAL A 11 -2.80 2.55 -1.29
C VAL A 11 -1.92 3.24 -2.35
N TYR A 12 -1.81 2.66 -3.55
CA TYR A 12 -0.98 3.26 -4.60
C TYR A 12 -1.59 4.59 -5.07
N ALA A 13 -2.91 4.61 -5.32
CA ALA A 13 -3.63 5.82 -5.69
C ALA A 13 -3.74 6.82 -4.53
N GLY A 14 -3.98 6.35 -3.30
CA GLY A 14 -4.12 7.22 -2.13
C GLY A 14 -2.86 8.02 -1.80
N LEU A 15 -1.67 7.48 -2.10
CA LEU A 15 -0.41 8.20 -1.95
C LEU A 15 -0.30 9.42 -2.88
N ASP A 16 -1.06 9.49 -3.99
CA ASP A 16 -1.08 10.67 -4.86
C ASP A 16 -1.83 11.87 -4.24
N CYS A 17 -2.58 11.64 -3.16
CA CYS A 17 -3.25 12.71 -2.41
C CYS A 17 -2.30 13.45 -1.44
N LEU A 18 -1.07 12.98 -1.27
CA LEU A 18 -0.07 13.57 -0.38
C LEU A 18 0.90 14.45 -1.17
N GLU A 19 1.31 15.57 -0.57
CA GLU A 19 2.35 16.41 -1.16
C GLU A 19 3.70 15.70 -1.10
N ASN A 20 4.53 15.90 -2.12
CA ASN A 20 5.90 15.39 -2.13
C ASN A 20 6.70 15.94 -0.93
N ASN A 21 7.57 15.11 -0.34
CA ASN A 21 8.41 15.47 0.81
C ASN A 21 7.63 15.94 2.06
N SER A 22 6.35 15.62 2.19
CA SER A 22 5.52 15.99 3.35
C SER A 22 5.51 14.96 4.50
N ILE A 23 6.03 13.75 4.26
CA ILE A 23 5.98 12.62 5.19
C ILE A 23 7.38 12.32 5.72
N ALA A 24 7.53 12.33 7.06
CA ALA A 24 8.81 12.03 7.72
C ALA A 24 9.05 10.53 7.94
N VAL A 25 7.98 9.74 8.14
CA VAL A 25 8.06 8.30 8.40
C VAL A 25 6.85 7.59 7.84
N ALA A 26 7.08 6.44 7.21
CA ALA A 26 6.03 5.52 6.81
C ALA A 26 6.10 4.25 7.69
N ILE A 27 5.01 3.96 8.41
CA ILE A 27 4.86 2.74 9.22
C ILE A 27 3.79 1.89 8.55
N THR A 28 4.09 0.62 8.29
CA THR A 28 3.20 -0.25 7.52
C THR A 28 3.26 -1.70 8.01
N SER A 29 2.16 -2.42 7.82
CA SER A 29 2.06 -3.88 7.93
C SER A 29 1.37 -4.37 6.65
N PRO A 30 2.11 -4.60 5.56
CA PRO A 30 1.50 -4.99 4.29
C PRO A 30 0.75 -6.32 4.41
N PRO A 31 -0.23 -6.60 3.53
CA PRO A 31 -0.85 -7.92 3.46
C PRO A 31 0.19 -9.01 3.23
N TYR A 32 0.16 -10.08 4.01
CA TYR A 32 1.06 -11.21 3.83
C TYR A 32 0.58 -12.14 2.71
N TRP A 33 1.53 -12.67 1.93
CA TRP A 33 1.24 -13.56 0.81
C TRP A 33 0.52 -14.84 1.27
N LYS A 34 -0.62 -15.13 0.64
CA LYS A 34 -1.52 -16.27 0.87
C LYS A 34 -2.05 -16.42 2.30
N GLN A 35 -1.87 -15.44 3.19
CA GLN A 35 -2.36 -15.54 4.56
C GLN A 35 -3.85 -15.20 4.71
N ARG A 36 -4.36 -14.24 3.92
CA ARG A 36 -5.77 -13.79 4.00
C ARG A 36 -6.31 -13.43 2.62
N ASP A 37 -7.57 -13.77 2.38
CA ASP A 37 -8.37 -13.32 1.24
C ASP A 37 -9.41 -12.29 1.71
N TYR A 38 -9.26 -11.05 1.25
CA TYR A 38 -10.14 -9.92 1.51
C TYR A 38 -11.33 -9.83 0.52
N LYS A 39 -11.41 -10.76 -0.44
CA LYS A 39 -12.54 -10.95 -1.36
C LYS A 39 -12.88 -9.73 -2.23
N PHE A 40 -11.86 -8.99 -2.68
CA PHE A 40 -12.04 -7.92 -3.66
C PHE A 40 -10.96 -7.97 -4.74
N GLU A 41 -11.30 -7.48 -5.93
CA GLU A 41 -10.39 -7.44 -7.06
C GLU A 41 -9.23 -6.47 -6.81
N GLY A 42 -8.01 -6.89 -7.16
CA GLY A 42 -6.84 -6.05 -6.97
C GLY A 42 -6.31 -6.01 -5.53
N GLN A 43 -6.81 -6.81 -4.59
CA GLN A 43 -6.15 -6.99 -3.29
C GLN A 43 -4.69 -7.47 -3.47
N ILE A 44 -3.78 -7.03 -2.61
CA ILE A 44 -2.40 -7.55 -2.55
C ILE A 44 -2.36 -8.76 -1.61
N GLY A 45 -1.58 -9.78 -1.97
CA GLY A 45 -1.36 -10.97 -1.15
C GLY A 45 -1.97 -12.25 -1.72
N GLN A 46 -2.69 -12.16 -2.84
CA GLN A 46 -3.30 -13.33 -3.52
C GLN A 46 -2.69 -13.64 -4.90
N GLU A 47 -1.57 -13.01 -5.22
CA GLU A 47 -0.81 -13.22 -6.47
C GLU A 47 -0.41 -14.69 -6.65
N LYS A 48 -0.14 -15.10 -7.90
CA LYS A 48 0.11 -16.50 -8.24
C LYS A 48 1.47 -16.94 -7.73
N THR A 49 2.47 -16.06 -7.78
CA THR A 49 3.83 -16.35 -7.31
C THR A 49 4.29 -15.34 -6.25
N PRO A 50 5.28 -15.70 -5.41
CA PRO A 50 5.86 -14.75 -4.47
C PRO A 50 6.50 -13.54 -5.16
N GLU A 51 7.07 -13.71 -6.35
CA GLU A 51 7.71 -12.63 -7.11
C GLU A 51 6.70 -11.60 -7.58
N GLU A 52 5.52 -12.03 -8.05
CA GLU A 52 4.41 -11.12 -8.39
C GLU A 52 3.96 -10.31 -7.17
N TYR A 53 3.81 -10.98 -6.01
CA TYR A 53 3.45 -10.35 -4.75
C TYR A 53 4.49 -9.29 -4.33
N ILE A 54 5.79 -9.66 -4.31
CA ILE A 54 6.88 -8.74 -4.00
C ILE A 54 6.92 -7.58 -4.99
N GLY A 55 6.71 -7.85 -6.28
CA GLY A 55 6.66 -6.82 -7.32
C GLY A 55 5.58 -5.77 -7.05
N ARG A 56 4.40 -6.18 -6.58
CA ARG A 56 3.32 -5.26 -6.20
C ARG A 56 3.67 -4.44 -4.96
N LEU A 57 4.28 -5.04 -3.94
CA LEU A 57 4.75 -4.29 -2.77
C LEU A 57 5.82 -3.26 -3.14
N VAL A 58 6.83 -3.67 -3.93
CA VAL A 58 7.88 -2.77 -4.41
C VAL A 58 7.30 -1.61 -5.21
N LYS A 59 6.27 -1.86 -6.04
CA LYS A 59 5.58 -0.80 -6.79
C LYS A 59 4.97 0.25 -5.86
N VAL A 60 4.33 -0.15 -4.75
CA VAL A 60 3.80 0.77 -3.73
C VAL A 60 4.93 1.49 -3.00
N TYR A 61 5.93 0.76 -2.50
CA TYR A 61 7.02 1.35 -1.71
C TYR A 61 7.92 2.29 -2.49
N ARG A 62 7.99 2.16 -3.82
CA ARG A 62 8.68 3.14 -4.68
C ARG A 62 8.03 4.52 -4.63
N LYS A 63 6.76 4.66 -4.27
CA LYS A 63 6.10 5.97 -4.06
C LYS A 63 6.43 6.62 -2.72
N LEU A 64 7.02 5.87 -1.79
CA LEU A 64 7.44 6.38 -0.49
C LEU A 64 8.88 6.93 -0.51
N ARG A 65 9.56 6.84 -1.66
CA ARG A 65 10.86 7.46 -1.93
C ARG A 65 10.64 8.76 -2.68
#